data_AF-A0A6L6QDL1-F1
#
_entry.id   AF-A0A6L6QDL1-F1
#
_cell.length_a   1.000
_cell.length_b   1.000
_cell.length_c   1.000
_cell.angle_alpha   90.00
_cell.angle_beta   90.00
_cell.angle_gamma   90.00
#
_symmetry.space_group_name_H-M   'P 1'
#
loop_
_entity.id
_entity.type
_entity.pdbx_description
1 polymer ?
#
loop_
_entity_poly.entity_id
_entity_poly.type
_entity_poly.pdbx_seq_one_letter_code
_entity_poly.pdbx_strand_id
1 'polypeptide(L)'
;MQTYFLIAATLLYLVCGFLPSRKAVPIAALTAGAWLLHGAALWADVMVPGSLRVGFATMLSSALWISVGAYWLENQNYPLDGLRRIVMPVAALAVALQAGFPGSVIPATGHSAMLGWHIAIATLAYSTLTIAAFHAVLMALQESRLHTRDDRPGFFATALDQLPALLTMEKLLFRMIGFGFVLLSLTVLSGIVFSEELFGRALKWDHKSVFTLLSWVLFAALLAGRHFRGWRGKTALSFTLAGFATLLLAYVGSRFVLQVVLHRGLA
;
A
#
# COMPACT_ATOMS: atom_id res chain seq x y z
N MET A 1 -8.25 6.38 -25.01
CA MET A 1 -9.13 5.52 -24.19
C MET A 1 -8.61 5.33 -22.77
N GLN A 2 -7.32 5.02 -22.60
CA GLN A 2 -6.69 4.79 -21.28
C GLN A 2 -6.78 5.97 -20.29
N THR A 3 -6.63 7.20 -20.76
CA THR A 3 -6.76 8.42 -19.94
C THR A 3 -8.16 8.62 -19.36
N TYR A 4 -9.21 8.21 -20.08
CA TYR A 4 -10.59 8.31 -19.58
C TYR A 4 -10.85 7.35 -18.41
N PHE A 5 -10.27 6.15 -18.44
CA PHE A 5 -10.37 5.20 -17.32
C PHE A 5 -9.68 5.72 -16.06
N LEU A 6 -8.50 6.35 -16.21
CA LEU A 6 -7.78 6.97 -15.08
C LEU A 6 -8.59 8.11 -14.46
N ILE A 7 -9.11 9.03 -15.28
CA ILE A 7 -9.91 10.17 -14.80
C ILE A 7 -11.18 9.68 -14.11
N ALA A 8 -11.89 8.71 -14.70
CA ALA A 8 -13.10 8.15 -14.13
C ALA A 8 -12.84 7.46 -12.78
N ALA A 9 -11.78 6.65 -12.68
CA ALA A 9 -11.39 6.00 -11.43
C ALA A 9 -11.01 7.02 -10.34
N THR A 10 -10.22 8.04 -10.68
CA THR A 10 -9.85 9.13 -9.75
C THR A 10 -11.08 9.86 -9.22
N LEU A 11 -12.01 10.25 -10.10
CA LEU A 11 -13.25 10.95 -9.69
C LEU A 11 -14.12 10.07 -8.80
N LEU A 12 -14.29 8.78 -9.13
CA LEU A 12 -15.09 7.87 -8.33
C LEU A 12 -14.49 7.62 -6.95
N TYR A 13 -13.17 7.49 -6.84
CA TYR A 13 -12.51 7.39 -5.53
C TYR A 13 -12.70 8.66 -4.68
N LEU A 14 -12.60 9.84 -5.28
CA LEU A 14 -12.89 11.09 -4.57
C LEU A 14 -14.34 11.12 -4.07
N VAL A 15 -15.32 10.80 -4.93
CA VAL A 15 -16.74 10.76 -4.54
C VAL A 15 -16.98 9.75 -3.41
N CYS A 16 -16.38 8.56 -3.46
CA CYS A 16 -16.43 7.57 -2.37
C CYS A 16 -15.88 8.12 -1.04
N GLY A 17 -14.79 8.89 -1.10
CA GLY A 17 -14.17 9.50 0.07
C GLY A 17 -15.06 10.54 0.77
N PHE A 18 -15.84 11.31 0.00
CA PHE A 18 -16.66 12.41 0.52
C PHE A 18 -18.12 12.04 0.82
N LEU A 19 -18.58 10.83 0.46
CA LEU A 19 -19.95 10.40 0.73
C LEU A 19 -20.24 10.22 2.24
N PRO A 20 -21.42 10.65 2.73
CA PRO A 20 -21.82 10.47 4.12
C PRO A 20 -21.97 8.98 4.49
N SER A 21 -21.40 8.56 5.64
CA SER A 21 -21.41 7.16 6.10
C SER A 21 -22.80 6.52 6.29
N ARG A 22 -23.89 7.31 6.29
CA ARG A 22 -25.27 6.80 6.40
C ARG A 22 -25.73 5.98 5.17
N LYS A 23 -24.99 5.99 4.07
CA LYS A 23 -25.36 5.37 2.79
C LYS A 23 -24.48 4.14 2.48
N ALA A 24 -24.50 3.11 3.33
CA ALA A 24 -23.60 1.95 3.24
C ALA A 24 -23.69 1.19 1.89
N VAL A 25 -24.90 0.88 1.41
CA VAL A 25 -25.12 0.14 0.15
C VAL A 25 -24.57 0.86 -1.09
N PRO A 26 -24.92 2.14 -1.35
CA PRO A 26 -24.39 2.83 -2.53
C PRO A 26 -22.89 3.12 -2.39
N ILE A 27 -22.33 3.29 -1.19
CA ILE A 27 -20.88 3.42 -0.99
C ILE A 27 -20.18 2.12 -1.40
N ALA A 28 -20.71 0.96 -1.02
CA ALA A 28 -20.16 -0.33 -1.40
C ALA A 28 -20.21 -0.54 -2.93
N ALA A 29 -21.35 -0.23 -3.56
CA ALA A 29 -21.50 -0.32 -5.02
C ALA A 29 -20.55 0.64 -5.76
N LEU A 30 -20.42 1.88 -5.29
CA LEU A 30 -19.53 2.87 -5.89
C LEU A 30 -18.05 2.49 -5.71
N THR A 31 -17.69 1.94 -4.54
CA THR A 31 -16.34 1.43 -4.27
C THR A 31 -15.99 0.26 -5.18
N ALA A 32 -16.93 -0.67 -5.39
CA ALA A 32 -16.75 -1.78 -6.34
C ALA A 32 -16.57 -1.26 -7.77
N GLY A 33 -17.37 -0.28 -8.21
CA GLY A 33 -17.23 0.35 -9.52
C GLY A 33 -15.88 1.06 -9.70
N ALA A 34 -15.44 1.84 -8.70
CA ALA A 34 -14.13 2.50 -8.69
C ALA A 34 -13.00 1.49 -8.76
N TRP A 35 -13.09 0.40 -7.99
CA TRP A 35 -12.10 -0.66 -7.95
C TRP A 35 -11.99 -1.43 -9.27
N LEU A 36 -13.11 -1.74 -9.92
CA LEU A 36 -13.12 -2.38 -11.25
C LEU A 36 -12.50 -1.47 -12.31
N LEU A 37 -12.84 -0.18 -12.31
CA LEU A 37 -12.28 0.79 -13.25
C LEU A 37 -10.77 1.01 -13.03
N HIS A 38 -10.32 1.07 -11.79
CA HIS A 38 -8.91 1.13 -11.45
C HIS A 38 -8.17 -0.13 -11.93
N GLY A 39 -8.76 -1.32 -11.72
CA GLY A 39 -8.20 -2.57 -12.22
C GLY A 39 -8.09 -2.60 -13.75
N ALA A 40 -9.13 -2.15 -14.46
CA ALA A 40 -9.12 -2.02 -15.91
C ALA A 40 -8.06 -1.02 -16.40
N ALA A 41 -7.89 0.11 -15.70
CA ALA A 41 -6.89 1.11 -16.02
C ALA A 41 -5.46 0.56 -15.83
N LEU A 42 -5.22 -0.16 -14.74
CA LEU A 42 -3.94 -0.84 -14.47
C LEU A 42 -3.65 -1.91 -15.51
N TRP A 43 -4.64 -2.73 -15.86
CA TRP A 43 -4.48 -3.75 -16.89
C TRP A 43 -4.08 -3.13 -18.23
N ALA A 44 -4.79 -2.08 -18.64
CA ALA A 44 -4.51 -1.37 -19.88
C ALA A 44 -3.15 -0.64 -19.87
N ASP A 45 -2.64 -0.24 -18.71
CA ASP A 45 -1.33 0.41 -18.59
C ASP A 45 -0.17 -0.60 -18.56
N VAL A 46 -0.28 -1.63 -17.73
CA VAL A 46 0.78 -2.63 -17.53
C VAL A 46 0.96 -3.50 -18.77
N MET A 47 -0.13 -3.92 -19.41
CA MET A 47 -0.10 -4.84 -20.54
C MET A 47 0.06 -4.08 -21.85
N VAL A 48 1.30 -4.05 -22.35
CA VAL A 48 1.63 -3.54 -23.68
C VAL A 48 1.92 -4.74 -24.58
N PRO A 49 1.50 -4.76 -25.87
CA PRO A 49 1.80 -5.90 -26.74
C PRO A 49 3.31 -6.23 -26.75
N GLY A 50 3.66 -7.46 -26.35
CA GLY A 50 5.05 -7.94 -26.28
C GLY A 50 5.90 -7.40 -25.12
N SER A 51 5.34 -6.56 -24.23
CA SER A 51 6.11 -5.91 -23.17
C SER A 51 5.28 -5.59 -21.91
N LEU A 52 5.95 -5.32 -20.80
CA LEU A 52 5.34 -4.92 -19.54
C LEU A 52 5.79 -3.50 -19.20
N ARG A 53 4.83 -2.62 -18.95
CA ARG A 53 5.12 -1.29 -18.41
C ARG A 53 5.24 -1.40 -16.90
N VAL A 54 6.41 -1.03 -16.38
CA VAL A 54 6.73 -1.07 -14.96
C VAL A 54 7.27 0.31 -14.54
N GLY A 55 6.67 0.87 -13.50
CA GLY A 55 7.03 2.17 -12.94
C GLY A 55 6.65 2.28 -11.47
N PHE A 56 7.18 3.30 -10.78
CA PHE A 56 6.82 3.51 -9.37
C PHE A 56 5.33 3.82 -9.21
N ALA A 57 4.76 4.62 -10.13
CA ALA A 57 3.35 5.01 -10.08
C ALA A 57 2.45 3.79 -10.29
N THR A 58 2.74 2.96 -11.29
CA THR A 58 2.01 1.72 -11.56
C THR A 58 2.08 0.76 -10.38
N MET A 59 3.24 0.59 -9.75
CA MET A 59 3.41 -0.31 -8.60
C MET A 59 2.77 0.23 -7.30
N LEU A 60 2.85 1.54 -7.06
CA LEU A 60 2.13 2.19 -5.96
C LEU A 60 0.61 2.07 -6.15
N SER A 61 0.14 2.28 -7.38
CA SER A 61 -1.28 2.21 -7.71
C SER A 61 -1.81 0.78 -7.66
N SER A 62 -1.04 -0.23 -8.11
CA SER A 62 -1.40 -1.64 -7.93
C SER A 62 -1.45 -2.03 -6.46
N ALA A 63 -0.50 -1.56 -5.64
CA ALA A 63 -0.52 -1.83 -4.21
C ALA A 63 -1.79 -1.25 -3.55
N LEU A 64 -2.13 0.01 -3.87
CA LEU A 64 -3.34 0.66 -3.37
C LEU A 64 -4.62 0.04 -3.92
N TRP A 65 -4.63 -0.47 -5.14
CA TRP A 65 -5.75 -1.21 -5.70
C TRP A 65 -6.07 -2.48 -4.88
N ILE A 66 -5.03 -3.26 -4.54
CA ILE A 66 -5.17 -4.43 -3.66
C ILE A 66 -5.58 -3.99 -2.26
N SER A 67 -4.98 -2.92 -1.72
CA SER A 67 -5.32 -2.39 -0.39
C SER A 67 -6.78 -1.94 -0.30
N VAL A 68 -7.31 -1.29 -1.35
CA VAL A 68 -8.74 -0.91 -1.42
C VAL A 68 -9.63 -2.15 -1.45
N GLY A 69 -9.27 -3.18 -2.21
CA GLY A 69 -10.04 -4.43 -2.27
C GLY A 69 -10.09 -5.13 -0.91
N ALA A 70 -8.96 -5.21 -0.23
CA ALA A 70 -8.89 -5.77 1.13
C ALA A 70 -9.63 -4.89 2.15
N TYR A 71 -9.53 -3.55 2.08
CA TYR A 71 -10.37 -2.65 2.87
C TYR A 71 -11.86 -2.92 2.64
N TRP A 72 -12.28 -3.06 1.38
CA TRP A 72 -13.68 -3.30 1.05
C TRP A 72 -14.19 -4.60 1.64
N LEU A 73 -13.39 -5.66 1.62
CA LEU A 73 -13.68 -6.95 2.26
C LEU A 73 -13.71 -6.85 3.79
N GLU A 74 -12.76 -6.12 4.40
CA GLU A 74 -12.74 -5.90 5.85
C GLU A 74 -13.93 -5.06 6.31
N ASN A 75 -14.33 -4.07 5.52
CA ASN A 75 -15.43 -3.16 5.82
C ASN A 75 -16.79 -3.87 5.86
N GLN A 76 -16.93 -5.04 5.22
CA GLN A 76 -18.13 -5.88 5.33
C GLN A 76 -18.26 -6.52 6.71
N ASN A 77 -17.13 -6.77 7.39
CA ASN A 77 -17.08 -7.45 8.68
C ASN A 77 -16.94 -6.46 9.86
N TYR A 78 -16.21 -5.36 9.64
CA TYR A 78 -15.95 -4.32 10.63
C TYR A 78 -16.21 -2.94 10.01
N PRO A 79 -17.08 -2.09 10.60
CA PRO A 79 -17.35 -0.76 10.04
C PRO A 79 -16.10 0.13 10.18
N LEU A 80 -15.36 0.27 9.07
CA LEU A 80 -14.10 0.99 9.00
C LEU A 80 -14.28 2.30 8.21
N ASP A 81 -15.31 3.06 8.54
CA ASP A 81 -15.67 4.31 7.85
C ASP A 81 -14.58 5.39 7.96
N GLY A 82 -13.79 5.38 9.04
CA GLY A 82 -12.57 6.18 9.17
C GLY A 82 -11.53 5.85 8.11
N LEU A 83 -11.34 4.56 7.84
CA LEU A 83 -10.36 4.07 6.87
C LEU A 83 -10.71 4.50 5.45
N ARG A 84 -12.00 4.48 5.08
CA ARG A 84 -12.46 4.99 3.78
C ARG A 84 -11.95 6.39 3.48
N ARG A 85 -12.10 7.30 4.44
CA ARG A 85 -11.81 8.74 4.26
C ARG A 85 -10.32 9.02 4.08
N ILE A 86 -9.46 8.11 4.51
CA ILE A 86 -8.00 8.20 4.31
C ILE A 86 -7.58 7.44 3.04
N VAL A 87 -8.07 6.22 2.85
CA VAL A 87 -7.63 5.33 1.76
C VAL A 87 -8.09 5.84 0.39
N MET A 88 -9.33 6.33 0.27
CA MET A 88 -9.89 6.68 -1.04
C MET A 88 -9.17 7.87 -1.71
N PRO A 89 -8.89 8.99 -1.02
CA PRO A 89 -8.12 10.08 -1.64
C PRO A 89 -6.69 9.68 -2.01
N VAL A 90 -6.04 8.83 -1.19
CA VAL A 90 -4.68 8.34 -1.48
C VAL A 90 -4.68 7.41 -2.69
N ALA A 91 -5.68 6.54 -2.83
CA ALA A 91 -5.87 5.71 -4.01
C ALA A 91 -6.15 6.57 -5.27
N ALA A 92 -6.97 7.61 -5.15
CA ALA A 92 -7.26 8.56 -6.23
C ALA A 92 -5.99 9.26 -6.73
N LEU A 93 -5.13 9.69 -5.82
CA LEU A 93 -3.83 10.30 -6.12
C LEU A 93 -2.89 9.31 -6.83
N ALA A 94 -2.83 8.07 -6.37
CA ALA A 94 -1.99 7.04 -6.99
C ALA A 94 -2.43 6.71 -8.42
N VAL A 95 -3.73 6.67 -8.68
CA VAL A 95 -4.27 6.53 -10.03
C VAL A 95 -3.88 7.73 -10.90
N ALA A 96 -4.02 8.95 -10.38
CA ALA A 96 -3.67 10.17 -11.12
C ALA A 96 -2.17 10.24 -11.45
N LEU A 97 -1.30 9.76 -10.55
CA LEU A 97 0.14 9.73 -10.77
C LEU A 97 0.55 8.89 -11.98
N GLN A 98 -0.21 7.85 -12.34
CA GLN A 98 0.07 7.04 -13.55
C GLN A 98 0.01 7.87 -14.83
N ALA A 99 -0.86 8.89 -14.89
CA ALA A 99 -0.96 9.75 -16.06
C ALA A 99 0.28 10.66 -16.22
N GLY A 100 0.89 11.09 -15.10
CA GLY A 100 2.10 11.91 -15.11
C GLY A 100 3.40 11.11 -15.22
N PHE A 101 3.41 9.86 -14.76
CA PHE A 101 4.60 9.03 -14.67
C PHE A 101 4.32 7.60 -15.18
N PRO A 102 4.21 7.40 -16.50
CA PRO A 102 3.89 6.09 -17.09
C PRO A 102 5.00 5.04 -16.92
N GLY A 103 6.19 5.41 -16.42
CA GLY A 103 7.27 4.46 -16.17
C GLY A 103 7.95 3.97 -17.46
N SER A 104 8.54 2.78 -17.37
CA SER A 104 9.40 2.20 -18.41
C SER A 104 8.83 0.90 -18.95
N VAL A 105 8.98 0.66 -20.25
CA VAL A 105 8.54 -0.56 -20.92
C VAL A 105 9.68 -1.56 -20.95
N ILE A 106 9.44 -2.76 -20.43
CA ILE A 106 10.41 -3.85 -20.35
C ILE A 106 9.89 -5.01 -21.22
N PRO A 107 10.70 -5.61 -22.10
CA PRO A 107 10.28 -6.77 -22.89
C PRO A 107 9.82 -7.93 -22.00
N ALA A 108 8.67 -8.52 -22.30
CA ALA A 108 8.12 -9.64 -21.51
C ALA A 108 8.79 -10.99 -21.86
N THR A 109 9.52 -11.05 -22.97
CA THR A 109 10.16 -12.25 -23.50
C THR A 109 11.54 -12.47 -22.88
N GLY A 110 11.75 -13.64 -22.25
CA GLY A 110 13.06 -14.07 -21.75
C GLY A 110 13.27 -13.94 -20.24
N HIS A 111 12.22 -13.74 -19.44
CA HIS A 111 12.31 -13.73 -17.97
C HIS A 111 11.70 -14.99 -17.36
N SER A 112 12.30 -15.51 -16.29
CA SER A 112 11.86 -16.75 -15.63
C SER A 112 10.51 -16.57 -14.94
N ALA A 113 9.70 -17.64 -14.87
CA ALA A 113 8.43 -17.64 -14.14
C ALA A 113 8.60 -17.24 -12.65
N MET A 114 9.79 -17.49 -12.09
CA MET A 114 10.15 -17.10 -10.73
C MET A 114 10.15 -15.58 -10.52
N LEU A 115 10.57 -14.78 -11.52
CA LEU A 115 10.51 -13.31 -11.43
C LEU A 115 9.06 -12.81 -11.32
N GLY A 116 8.14 -13.43 -12.07
CA GLY A 116 6.71 -13.12 -12.00
C GLY A 116 6.16 -13.35 -10.59
N TRP A 117 6.49 -14.49 -9.98
CA TRP A 117 6.10 -14.80 -8.61
C TRP A 117 6.72 -13.85 -7.59
N HIS A 118 8.00 -13.48 -7.74
CA HIS A 118 8.65 -12.49 -6.89
C HIS A 118 7.91 -11.15 -6.91
N ILE A 119 7.58 -10.64 -8.11
CA ILE A 119 6.84 -9.39 -8.28
C ILE A 119 5.44 -9.49 -7.64
N ALA A 120 4.75 -10.61 -7.83
CA ALA A 120 3.43 -10.82 -7.24
C ALA A 120 3.47 -10.81 -5.71
N ILE A 121 4.39 -11.58 -5.10
CA ILE A 121 4.57 -11.64 -3.64
C ILE A 121 5.00 -10.29 -3.09
N ALA A 122 5.92 -9.59 -3.76
CA ALA A 122 6.35 -8.24 -3.37
C ALA A 122 5.19 -7.25 -3.38
N THR A 123 4.33 -7.32 -4.40
CA THR A 123 3.15 -6.45 -4.53
C THR A 123 2.14 -6.76 -3.42
N LEU A 124 1.90 -8.03 -3.12
CA LEU A 124 1.04 -8.44 -2.00
C LEU A 124 1.60 -7.94 -0.65
N ALA A 125 2.91 -8.09 -0.41
CA ALA A 125 3.56 -7.61 0.80
C ALA A 125 3.36 -6.09 0.98
N TYR A 126 3.61 -5.32 -0.08
CA TYR A 126 3.42 -3.87 -0.09
C TYR A 126 1.97 -3.50 0.22
N SER A 127 1.03 -4.20 -0.41
CA SER A 127 -0.41 -3.93 -0.27
C SER A 127 -0.89 -4.21 1.16
N THR A 128 -0.51 -5.34 1.75
CA THR A 128 -0.87 -5.67 3.13
C THR A 128 -0.28 -4.67 4.11
N LEU A 129 1.01 -4.33 3.97
CA LEU A 129 1.69 -3.40 4.88
C LEU A 129 1.18 -1.96 4.70
N THR A 130 0.68 -1.60 3.52
CA THR A 130 -0.02 -0.32 3.28
C THR A 130 -1.31 -0.23 4.09
N ILE A 131 -2.13 -1.29 4.10
CA ILE A 131 -3.35 -1.32 4.93
C ILE A 131 -2.98 -1.24 6.40
N ALA A 132 -1.98 -2.00 6.85
CA ALA A 132 -1.49 -1.93 8.23
C ALA A 132 -1.05 -0.51 8.61
N ALA A 133 -0.37 0.21 7.72
CA ALA A 133 0.03 1.59 7.93
C ALA A 133 -1.17 2.54 8.05
N PHE A 134 -2.15 2.44 7.14
CA PHE A 134 -3.37 3.25 7.27
C PHE A 134 -4.14 2.95 8.55
N HIS A 135 -4.19 1.68 8.94
CA HIS A 135 -4.79 1.24 10.18
C HIS A 135 -4.06 1.82 11.40
N ALA A 136 -2.72 1.86 11.37
CA ALA A 136 -1.92 2.52 12.41
C ALA A 136 -2.16 4.03 12.46
N VAL A 137 -2.30 4.72 11.32
CA VAL A 137 -2.66 6.15 11.27
C VAL A 137 -4.02 6.39 11.94
N LEU A 138 -5.04 5.58 11.64
CA LEU A 138 -6.35 5.72 12.27
C LEU A 138 -6.30 5.54 13.78
N MET A 139 -5.58 4.52 14.25
CA MET A 139 -5.41 4.29 15.68
C MET A 139 -4.69 5.48 16.36
N ALA A 140 -3.67 6.06 15.71
CA ALA A 140 -3.00 7.24 16.23
C ALA A 140 -3.93 8.47 16.30
N LEU A 141 -4.77 8.68 15.29
CA LEU A 141 -5.77 9.74 15.28
C LEU A 141 -6.85 9.54 16.36
N GLN A 142 -7.30 8.29 16.57
CA GLN A 142 -8.27 7.93 17.61
C GLN A 142 -7.68 8.13 19.02
N GLU A 143 -6.44 7.72 19.25
CA GLU A 143 -5.73 7.92 20.52
C GLU A 143 -5.55 9.43 20.82
N SER A 144 -5.20 10.23 19.81
CA SER A 144 -5.06 11.69 19.97
C SER A 144 -6.39 12.37 20.37
N ARG A 145 -7.52 11.93 19.81
CA ARG A 145 -8.87 12.45 20.17
C ARG A 145 -9.30 12.08 21.59
N LEU A 146 -8.90 10.92 22.08
CA LEU A 146 -9.23 10.50 23.46
C LEU A 146 -8.47 11.32 24.49
N HIS A 147 -7.24 11.75 24.18
CA HIS A 147 -6.43 12.60 25.05
C HIS A 147 -6.80 14.09 24.95
N THR A 148 -7.19 14.55 23.77
CA THR A 148 -7.60 15.93 23.53
C THR A 148 -9.08 15.89 23.16
N ARG A 149 -9.97 16.11 24.13
CA ARG A 149 -11.42 16.15 23.95
C ARG A 149 -11.81 17.38 23.13
N ASP A 150 -11.48 17.34 21.85
CA ASP A 150 -11.69 18.41 20.89
C ASP A 150 -12.97 18.07 20.12
N ASP A 151 -14.09 18.60 20.62
CA ASP A 151 -15.47 18.43 20.10
C ASP A 151 -15.69 19.16 18.75
N ARG A 152 -14.63 19.51 18.04
CA ARG A 152 -14.71 20.21 16.76
C ARG A 152 -15.28 19.29 15.67
N PRO A 153 -16.40 19.67 15.02
CA PRO A 153 -16.92 18.95 13.87
C PRO A 153 -15.93 19.09 12.71
N GLY A 154 -15.29 17.98 12.37
CA GLY A 154 -14.31 17.91 11.28
C GLY A 154 -14.60 16.73 10.36
N PHE A 155 -14.07 16.76 9.14
CA PHE A 155 -14.25 15.72 8.12
C PHE A 155 -14.01 14.29 8.64
N PHE A 156 -13.10 14.14 9.60
CA PHE A 156 -12.76 12.86 10.24
C PHE A 156 -13.49 12.57 11.57
N ALA A 157 -14.17 13.54 12.19
CA ALA A 157 -14.76 13.41 13.53
C ALA A 157 -15.77 12.25 13.60
N THR A 158 -16.82 12.32 12.79
CA THR A 158 -17.86 11.27 12.70
C THR A 158 -17.32 9.93 12.20
N ALA A 159 -16.16 9.92 11.55
CA ALA A 159 -15.53 8.71 11.04
C ALA A 159 -14.83 7.92 12.14
N LEU A 160 -14.19 8.64 13.06
CA LEU A 160 -13.45 8.07 14.19
C LEU A 160 -14.40 7.55 15.26
N ASP A 161 -15.59 8.17 15.41
CA ASP A 161 -16.64 7.73 16.33
C ASP A 161 -17.27 6.38 15.95
N GLN A 162 -17.15 5.99 14.69
CA GLN A 162 -17.71 4.74 14.14
C GLN A 162 -16.71 3.58 14.15
N LEU A 163 -15.48 3.81 14.63
CA LEU A 163 -14.45 2.78 14.65
C LEU A 163 -14.73 1.72 15.74
N PRO A 164 -14.37 0.44 15.50
CA PRO A 164 -14.40 -0.59 16.53
C PRO A 164 -13.50 -0.24 17.72
N ALA A 165 -13.68 -0.96 18.83
CA ALA A 165 -12.82 -0.81 20.01
C ALA A 165 -11.32 -0.92 19.65
N LEU A 166 -10.50 -0.07 20.27
CA LEU A 166 -9.04 -0.01 20.05
C LEU A 166 -8.35 -1.38 20.17
N LEU A 167 -8.84 -2.25 21.05
CA LEU A 167 -8.32 -3.61 21.21
C LEU A 167 -8.57 -4.50 19.98
N THR A 168 -9.72 -4.34 19.31
CA THR A 168 -10.04 -5.05 18.06
C THR A 168 -9.17 -4.54 16.93
N MET A 169 -9.02 -3.22 16.85
CA MET A 169 -8.12 -2.56 15.90
C MET A 169 -6.68 -3.07 16.07
N GLU A 170 -6.16 -3.13 17.29
CA GLU A 170 -4.80 -3.62 17.55
C GLU A 170 -4.61 -5.09 17.11
N LYS A 171 -5.60 -5.96 17.35
CA LYS A 171 -5.55 -7.36 16.89
C LYS A 171 -5.48 -7.46 15.36
N LEU A 172 -6.30 -6.68 14.65
CA LEU A 172 -6.29 -6.64 13.19
C LEU A 172 -4.96 -6.11 12.66
N LEU A 173 -4.42 -5.05 13.29
CA LEU A 173 -3.12 -4.49 12.95
C LEU A 173 -2.00 -5.53 13.02
N PHE A 174 -1.87 -6.24 14.14
CA PHE A 174 -0.81 -7.26 14.29
C PHE A 174 -1.01 -8.47 13.38
N ARG A 175 -2.26 -8.83 13.06
CA ARG A 175 -2.55 -9.88 12.08
C ARG A 175 -2.10 -9.47 10.67
N MET A 176 -2.38 -8.22 10.27
CA MET A 176 -1.90 -7.67 9.00
C MET A 176 -0.38 -7.55 8.95
N ILE A 177 0.26 -7.07 10.03
CA ILE A 177 1.73 -6.98 10.11
C ILE A 177 2.37 -8.38 10.04
N GLY A 178 1.81 -9.37 10.73
CA GLY A 178 2.30 -10.75 10.67
C GLY A 178 2.21 -11.31 9.26
N PHE A 179 1.07 -11.18 8.60
CA PHE A 179 0.89 -11.63 7.21
C PHE A 179 1.82 -10.88 6.24
N GLY A 180 1.89 -9.55 6.36
CA GLY A 180 2.77 -8.70 5.56
C GLY A 180 4.24 -9.01 5.77
N PHE A 181 4.66 -9.34 7.00
CA PHE A 181 6.04 -9.72 7.32
C PHE A 181 6.44 -11.06 6.70
N VAL A 182 5.53 -12.05 6.68
CA VAL A 182 5.78 -13.32 5.97
C VAL A 182 5.97 -13.07 4.48
N LEU A 183 5.08 -12.30 3.86
CA LEU A 183 5.20 -11.93 2.44
C LEU A 183 6.47 -11.12 2.15
N LEU A 184 6.82 -10.19 3.03
CA LEU A 184 8.05 -9.40 2.93
C LEU A 184 9.30 -10.28 3.06
N SER A 185 9.28 -11.27 3.96
CA SER A 185 10.38 -12.24 4.11
C SER A 185 10.54 -13.08 2.85
N LEU A 186 9.45 -13.58 2.28
CA LEU A 186 9.49 -14.28 0.98
C LEU A 186 10.04 -13.39 -0.13
N THR A 187 9.68 -12.10 -0.13
CA THR A 187 10.19 -11.11 -1.09
C THR A 187 11.69 -10.90 -0.92
N VAL A 188 12.19 -10.73 0.30
CA VAL A 188 13.63 -10.56 0.58
C VAL A 188 14.41 -11.81 0.15
N LEU A 189 13.96 -12.99 0.56
CA LEU A 189 14.63 -14.25 0.23
C LEU A 189 14.67 -14.52 -1.27
N SER A 190 13.54 -14.39 -1.95
CA SER A 190 13.50 -14.54 -3.42
C SER A 190 14.30 -13.46 -4.15
N GLY A 191 14.38 -12.25 -3.60
CA GLY A 191 15.20 -11.16 -4.13
C GLY A 191 16.70 -11.44 -4.03
N ILE A 192 17.16 -12.07 -2.95
CA ILE A 192 18.55 -12.50 -2.78
C ILE A 192 18.93 -13.54 -3.83
N VAL A 193 18.09 -14.57 -4.00
CA VAL A 193 18.31 -15.63 -5.01
C VAL A 193 18.38 -15.04 -6.42
N PHE A 194 17.46 -14.15 -6.77
CA PHE A 194 17.43 -13.52 -8.09
C PHE A 194 18.62 -12.58 -8.33
N SER A 195 19.11 -11.89 -7.28
CA SER A 195 20.32 -11.07 -7.36
C SER A 195 21.56 -11.92 -7.66
N GLU A 196 21.64 -13.11 -7.07
CA GLU A 196 22.73 -14.06 -7.32
C GLU A 196 22.70 -14.60 -8.75
N GLU A 197 21.52 -15.02 -9.24
CA GLU A 197 21.34 -15.53 -10.60
C GLU A 197 21.67 -14.50 -11.68
N LEU A 198 21.28 -13.23 -11.48
CA LEU A 198 21.47 -12.18 -12.49
C LEU A 198 22.82 -11.48 -12.43
N PHE A 199 23.34 -11.23 -11.23
CA PHE A 199 24.51 -10.37 -11.03
C PHE A 199 25.71 -11.11 -10.43
N GLY A 200 25.58 -12.42 -10.16
CA GLY A 200 26.62 -13.23 -9.52
C GLY A 200 26.92 -12.84 -8.07
N ARG A 201 26.02 -12.06 -7.42
CA ARG A 201 26.15 -11.62 -6.02
C ARG A 201 24.81 -11.70 -5.32
N ALA A 202 24.75 -12.45 -4.22
CA ALA A 202 23.54 -12.64 -3.42
C ALA A 202 22.93 -11.32 -2.88
N LEU A 203 23.76 -10.33 -2.52
CA LEU A 203 23.28 -9.02 -2.09
C LEU A 203 24.03 -7.90 -2.79
N LYS A 204 23.32 -7.17 -3.65
CA LYS A 204 23.79 -5.88 -4.17
C LYS A 204 23.41 -4.79 -3.17
N TRP A 205 24.40 -4.07 -2.65
CA TRP A 205 24.20 -2.93 -1.75
C TRP A 205 23.71 -1.70 -2.53
N ASP A 206 22.47 -1.74 -2.99
CA ASP A 206 21.76 -0.61 -3.55
C ASP A 206 20.75 -0.01 -2.56
N HIS A 207 20.33 1.23 -2.80
CA HIS A 207 19.37 1.94 -1.93
C HIS A 207 18.09 1.13 -1.73
N LYS A 208 17.61 0.43 -2.77
CA LYS A 208 16.44 -0.45 -2.69
C LYS A 208 16.64 -1.57 -1.68
N SER A 209 17.75 -2.31 -1.76
CA SER A 209 18.01 -3.44 -0.87
C SER A 209 18.23 -3.00 0.57
N VAL A 210 18.94 -1.89 0.79
CA VAL A 210 19.17 -1.33 2.12
C VAL A 210 17.84 -0.95 2.79
N PHE A 211 16.97 -0.19 2.10
CA PHE A 211 15.69 0.20 2.66
C PHE A 211 14.73 -0.98 2.83
N THR A 212 14.76 -1.97 1.93
CA THR A 212 13.95 -3.20 2.06
C THR A 212 14.38 -3.99 3.30
N LEU A 213 15.69 -4.18 3.51
CA LEU A 213 16.21 -4.89 4.67
C LEU A 213 15.95 -4.13 5.97
N LEU A 214 16.08 -2.80 5.95
CA LEU A 214 15.75 -1.95 7.11
C LEU A 214 14.27 -2.08 7.48
N SER A 215 13.36 -2.03 6.51
CA SER A 215 11.93 -2.26 6.74
C SER A 215 11.67 -3.65 7.32
N TRP A 216 12.32 -4.68 6.76
CA TRP A 216 12.22 -6.05 7.25
C TRP A 216 12.66 -6.17 8.72
N VAL A 217 13.79 -5.56 9.09
CA VAL A 217 14.26 -5.51 10.49
C VAL A 217 13.29 -4.75 11.39
N LEU A 218 12.71 -3.62 10.94
CA LEU A 218 11.75 -2.85 11.74
C LEU A 218 10.48 -3.66 12.03
N PHE A 219 9.93 -4.37 11.05
CA PHE A 219 8.77 -5.24 11.27
C PHE A 219 9.11 -6.48 12.10
N ALA A 220 10.29 -7.07 11.92
CA ALA A 220 10.78 -8.16 12.77
C ALA A 220 10.92 -7.70 14.23
N ALA A 221 11.53 -6.53 14.46
CA ALA A 221 11.71 -5.95 15.78
C ALA A 221 10.37 -5.61 16.44
N LEU A 222 9.39 -5.13 15.68
CA LEU A 222 8.04 -4.89 16.18
C LEU A 222 7.35 -6.18 16.61
N LEU A 223 7.39 -7.23 15.79
CA LEU A 223 6.77 -8.53 16.12
C LEU A 223 7.48 -9.20 17.31
N ALA A 224 8.81 -9.16 17.36
CA ALA A 224 9.59 -9.65 18.48
C ALA A 224 9.31 -8.83 19.76
N GLY A 225 9.31 -7.50 19.66
CA GLY A 225 8.99 -6.60 20.76
C GLY A 225 7.57 -6.81 21.30
N ARG A 226 6.61 -7.13 20.43
CA ARG A 226 5.25 -7.51 20.83
C ARG A 226 5.24 -8.81 21.62
N HIS A 227 5.97 -9.83 21.16
CA HIS A 227 6.00 -11.15 21.81
C HIS A 227 6.76 -11.14 23.14
N PHE A 228 7.95 -10.55 23.18
CA PHE A 228 8.83 -10.59 24.35
C PHE A 228 8.60 -9.46 25.35
N ARG A 229 8.32 -8.25 24.87
CA ARG A 229 8.20 -7.03 25.71
C ARG A 229 6.79 -6.49 25.78
N GLY A 230 5.83 -7.14 25.10
CA GLY A 230 4.45 -6.69 25.09
C GLY A 230 4.24 -5.32 24.44
N TRP A 231 5.07 -4.90 23.49
CA TRP A 231 4.95 -3.59 22.83
C TRP A 231 3.55 -3.36 22.26
N ARG A 232 2.95 -2.21 22.59
CA ARG A 232 1.56 -1.83 22.27
C ARG A 232 1.43 -0.32 22.08
N GLY A 233 0.26 0.13 21.63
CA GLY A 233 -0.07 1.55 21.48
C GLY A 233 0.96 2.30 20.64
N LYS A 234 1.36 3.49 21.10
CA LYS A 234 2.30 4.40 20.40
C LYS A 234 3.56 3.72 19.85
N THR A 235 4.19 2.82 20.60
CA THR A 235 5.39 2.12 20.13
C THR A 235 5.08 1.25 18.91
N ALA A 236 3.99 0.49 18.96
CA ALA A 236 3.58 -0.36 17.85
C ALA A 236 3.21 0.47 16.61
N LEU A 237 2.50 1.58 16.81
CA LEU A 237 2.13 2.51 15.74
C LEU A 237 3.38 3.14 15.10
N SER A 238 4.31 3.64 15.90
CA SER A 238 5.55 4.27 15.42
C SER A 238 6.41 3.30 14.61
N PHE A 239 6.61 2.07 15.09
CA PHE A 239 7.36 1.06 14.35
C PHE A 239 6.66 0.64 13.06
N THR A 240 5.33 0.52 13.06
CA THR A 240 4.56 0.20 11.86
C THR A 240 4.74 1.28 10.80
N LEU A 241 4.58 2.55 11.18
CA LEU A 241 4.71 3.68 10.27
C LEU A 241 6.16 3.86 9.78
N ALA A 242 7.16 3.67 10.65
CA ALA A 242 8.58 3.73 10.27
C ALA A 242 8.97 2.57 9.34
N GLY A 243 8.51 1.35 9.63
CA GLY A 243 8.73 0.17 8.79
C GLY A 243 8.07 0.31 7.42
N PHE A 244 6.84 0.86 7.38
CA PHE A 244 6.17 1.14 6.12
C PHE A 244 6.83 2.29 5.35
N ALA A 245 7.23 3.38 6.00
CA ALA A 245 7.89 4.51 5.34
C ALA A 245 9.23 4.09 4.71
N THR A 246 10.02 3.27 5.41
CA THR A 246 11.26 2.71 4.87
C THR A 246 10.98 1.76 3.69
N LEU A 247 9.93 0.93 3.76
CA LEU A 247 9.49 0.11 2.63
C LEU A 247 9.05 0.95 1.43
N LEU A 248 8.35 2.06 1.69
CA LEU A 248 7.90 3.02 0.68
C LEU A 248 9.11 3.60 -0.07
N LEU A 249 10.13 4.02 0.68
CA LEU A 249 11.38 4.55 0.12
C LEU A 249 12.17 3.50 -0.68
N ALA A 250 12.08 2.22 -0.31
CA ALA A 250 12.84 1.16 -0.97
C ALA A 250 12.56 1.05 -2.47
N TYR A 251 11.30 0.98 -2.88
CA TYR A 251 10.94 0.90 -4.30
C TYR A 251 10.46 2.24 -4.85
N VAL A 252 9.44 2.84 -4.23
CA VAL A 252 8.86 4.09 -4.74
C VAL A 252 9.86 5.23 -4.61
N GLY A 253 10.53 5.38 -3.46
CA GLY A 253 11.54 6.41 -3.26
C GLY A 253 12.75 6.26 -4.19
N SER A 254 13.34 5.07 -4.27
CA SER A 254 14.50 4.83 -5.14
C SER A 254 14.18 5.06 -6.61
N ARG A 255 13.01 4.61 -7.09
CA ARG A 255 12.57 4.83 -8.47
C ARG A 255 12.16 6.26 -8.73
N PHE A 256 11.52 6.94 -7.79
CA PHE A 256 11.17 8.36 -7.89
C PHE A 256 12.43 9.22 -8.04
N VAL A 257 13.46 8.99 -7.23
CA VAL A 257 14.72 9.75 -7.35
C VAL A 257 15.39 9.48 -8.70
N LEU A 258 15.42 8.23 -9.15
CA LEU A 258 16.03 7.89 -10.45
C LEU A 258 15.26 8.49 -11.64
N GLN A 259 13.93 8.35 -11.64
CA GLN A 259 13.08 8.74 -12.77
C GLN A 259 12.75 10.23 -12.79
N VAL A 260 12.52 10.85 -11.63
CA VAL A 260 12.02 12.23 -11.51
C VAL A 260 13.13 13.21 -11.17
N VAL A 261 13.99 12.88 -10.21
CA VAL A 261 15.06 13.80 -9.77
C VAL A 261 16.25 13.74 -10.74
N LEU A 262 16.68 12.54 -11.10
CA LEU A 262 17.88 12.32 -11.90
C LEU A 262 17.60 12.18 -13.41
N HIS A 263 16.33 12.12 -13.84
CA HIS A 263 15.91 11.94 -15.24
C HIS A 263 16.61 10.76 -15.96
N ARG A 264 17.02 9.72 -15.21
CA ARG A 264 17.65 8.52 -15.78
C ARG A 264 16.58 7.47 -16.01
N GLY A 265 16.17 7.30 -17.28
CA GLY A 265 15.47 6.10 -17.74
C GLY A 265 16.36 4.87 -17.57
N LEU A 266 15.76 3.72 -17.27
CA LEU A 266 16.45 2.44 -17.12
C LEU A 266 17.44 2.22 -18.28
N ALA A 267 18.74 2.23 -17.97
CA ALA A 267 19.75 1.58 -18.79
C ALA A 267 19.89 0.13 -18.32
#